data_AF-A0A669B2V3-F1
#
_entry.id   AF-A0A669B2V3-F1
#
_cell.length_a   1.000
_cell.length_b   1.000
_cell.length_c   1.000
_cell.angle_alpha   90.00
_cell.angle_beta   90.00
_cell.angle_gamma   90.00
#
_symmetry.space_group_name_H-M   'P 1'
#
loop_
_entity.id
_entity.type
_entity.pdbx_description
1 polymer ?
#
loop_
_entity_poly.entity_id
_entity_poly.type
_entity_poly.pdbx_seq_one_letter_code
_entity_poly.pdbx_strand_id
1 'polypeptide(L)'
;MAILAPIFRLILLGLFHTEAKEHTLSSQDASFCHGGLEVIYPELDIYQCLIIPKNLREKVSQVWKAPQVYFSTAQKKKSYVLVMVDPDAPNRSEPTSAYWRHWLVVDIQGSALKEGQIEGTTLTDYKPPTPPSNSGFHRYQFMLFEQPPDASVSLTEQEEASRGNNSTHQLLQSATLFSHCSIIYHIPTVAGCQHLSVESAMKVYSKELKPNSSSHIIGFCGF
;
A
#
# COMPACT_ATOMS: atom_id res chain seq x y z
N MET A 1 0.65 73.41 -2.04
CA MET A 1 -0.57 72.67 -2.43
C MET A 1 -0.15 71.40 -3.16
N ALA A 2 -0.69 70.24 -2.72
CA ALA A 2 -0.81 68.92 -3.39
C ALA A 2 0.33 68.45 -4.33
N ILE A 3 1.20 67.51 -3.92
CA ILE A 3 1.07 66.02 -4.00
C ILE A 3 0.92 65.50 -5.44
N LEU A 4 1.85 64.66 -5.90
CA LEU A 4 1.63 63.29 -6.40
C LEU A 4 2.94 62.71 -6.97
N ALA A 5 3.53 61.76 -6.23
CA ALA A 5 4.61 60.89 -6.70
C ALA A 5 4.01 59.70 -7.49
N PRO A 6 4.66 59.22 -8.58
CA PRO A 6 4.16 58.07 -9.31
C PRO A 6 4.42 56.78 -8.53
N ILE A 7 3.33 56.04 -8.30
CA ILE A 7 3.26 54.77 -7.59
C ILE A 7 3.99 53.69 -8.40
N PHE A 8 5.07 53.16 -7.82
CA PHE A 8 5.71 51.93 -8.26
C PHE A 8 4.72 50.76 -8.08
N ARG A 9 4.10 50.27 -9.17
CA ARG A 9 3.37 49.00 -9.13
C ARG A 9 4.38 47.85 -9.14
N LEU A 10 4.83 47.47 -7.96
CA LEU A 10 5.54 46.21 -7.74
C LEU A 10 4.51 45.09 -7.85
N ILE A 11 4.42 44.46 -9.03
CA ILE A 11 3.65 43.22 -9.20
C ILE A 11 4.46 42.12 -8.51
N LEU A 12 4.13 41.81 -7.25
CA LEU A 12 4.56 40.56 -6.63
C LEU A 12 3.89 39.42 -7.39
N LEU A 13 4.62 38.85 -8.35
CA LEU A 13 4.39 37.47 -8.77
C LEU A 13 4.72 36.59 -7.57
N GLY A 14 3.70 36.31 -6.76
CA GLY A 14 3.75 35.29 -5.73
C GLY A 14 3.96 33.94 -6.40
N LEU A 15 5.22 33.55 -6.57
CA LEU A 15 5.60 32.17 -6.78
C LEU A 15 5.24 31.43 -5.49
N PHE A 16 3.99 30.95 -5.41
CA PHE A 16 3.66 29.86 -4.49
C PHE A 16 4.44 28.63 -4.98
N HIS A 17 5.68 28.51 -4.54
CA HIS A 17 6.32 27.20 -4.47
C HIS A 17 5.52 26.43 -3.44
N THR A 18 4.59 25.61 -3.92
CA THR A 18 4.09 24.51 -3.11
C THR A 18 5.25 23.53 -3.04
N GLU A 19 6.11 23.69 -2.04
CA GLU A 19 7.12 22.71 -1.71
C GLU A 19 6.37 21.42 -1.41
N ALA A 20 6.44 20.46 -2.34
CA ALA A 20 5.91 19.13 -2.11
C ALA A 20 6.71 18.55 -0.96
N LYS A 21 6.16 18.64 0.26
CA LYS A 21 6.77 18.10 1.47
C LYS A 21 6.99 16.61 1.21
N GLU A 22 8.23 16.24 0.95
CA GLU A 22 8.62 14.84 0.85
C GLU A 22 8.14 14.18 2.15
N HIS A 23 7.20 13.24 2.03
CA HIS A 23 6.59 12.66 3.21
C HIS A 23 7.64 11.76 3.88
N THR A 24 8.34 12.30 4.86
CA THR A 24 9.21 11.53 5.76
C THR A 24 8.35 10.70 6.71
N LEU A 25 8.80 9.50 7.04
CA LEU A 25 8.13 8.66 8.04
C LEU A 25 8.01 9.41 9.38
N SER A 26 6.86 9.24 10.06
CA SER A 26 6.72 9.69 11.44
C SER A 26 7.62 8.87 12.36
N SER A 27 8.04 9.43 13.49
CA SER A 27 8.84 8.68 14.47
C SER A 27 8.12 7.43 14.98
N GLN A 28 6.79 7.50 15.11
CA GLN A 28 5.97 6.35 15.48
C GLN A 28 6.04 5.26 14.40
N ASP A 29 5.86 5.62 13.13
CA ASP A 29 5.90 4.64 12.04
C ASP A 29 7.30 4.04 11.88
N ALA A 30 8.36 4.86 12.03
CA ALA A 30 9.74 4.40 12.01
C ALA A 30 10.08 3.46 13.18
N SER A 31 9.43 3.60 14.34
CA SER A 31 9.70 2.77 15.52
C SER A 31 9.25 1.31 15.35
N PHE A 32 8.32 1.04 14.43
CA PHE A 32 7.89 -0.32 14.10
C PHE A 32 8.86 -1.05 13.16
N CYS A 33 9.88 -0.36 12.66
CA CYS A 33 10.77 -0.87 11.62
C CYS A 33 12.00 -1.51 12.24
N HIS A 34 12.03 -2.85 12.32
CA HIS A 34 13.14 -3.55 12.95
C HIS A 34 13.35 -4.95 12.40
N GLY A 35 14.58 -5.46 12.53
CA GLY A 35 14.87 -6.88 12.35
C GLY A 35 15.28 -7.33 10.94
N GLY A 36 15.50 -6.42 9.98
CA GLY A 36 16.19 -6.76 8.73
C GLY A 36 15.45 -7.69 7.76
N LEU A 37 14.11 -7.74 7.82
CA LEU A 37 13.28 -8.35 6.78
C LEU A 37 13.29 -7.46 5.54
N GLU A 38 13.66 -8.05 4.41
CA GLU A 38 13.70 -7.38 3.12
C GLU A 38 12.51 -7.85 2.27
N VAL A 39 11.75 -6.90 1.72
CA VAL A 39 10.60 -7.19 0.84
C VAL A 39 10.90 -6.60 -0.53
N ILE A 40 10.92 -7.45 -1.56
CA ILE A 40 11.40 -7.10 -2.89
C ILE A 40 10.28 -7.25 -3.91
N TYR A 41 9.85 -6.12 -4.47
CA TYR A 41 9.05 -6.06 -5.69
C TYR A 41 9.97 -5.76 -6.90
N PRO A 42 9.52 -5.99 -8.15
CA PRO A 42 10.39 -5.91 -9.34
C PRO A 42 11.21 -4.62 -9.53
N GLU A 43 10.73 -3.48 -9.04
CA GLU A 43 11.43 -2.18 -9.13
C GLU A 43 11.47 -1.46 -7.76
N LEU A 44 11.29 -2.20 -6.66
CA LEU A 44 11.18 -1.62 -5.33
C LEU A 44 11.71 -2.59 -4.27
N ASP A 45 12.90 -2.28 -3.75
CA ASP A 45 13.53 -2.99 -2.64
C ASP A 45 13.20 -2.29 -1.33
N ILE A 46 12.61 -3.03 -0.39
CA ILE A 46 12.13 -2.51 0.88
C ILE A 46 12.92 -3.19 2.00
N TYR A 47 14.10 -2.65 2.28
CA TYR A 47 15.01 -3.08 3.35
C TYR A 47 14.83 -2.25 4.65
N GLN A 48 14.10 -1.15 4.55
CA GLN A 48 13.66 -0.32 5.66
C GLN A 48 12.24 0.15 5.37
N CYS A 49 11.54 0.59 6.41
CA CYS A 49 10.27 1.24 6.18
C CYS A 49 10.43 2.45 5.29
N LEU A 50 9.45 2.63 4.42
CA LEU A 50 9.40 3.75 3.50
C LEU A 50 7.95 4.08 3.15
N ILE A 51 7.77 5.27 2.60
CA ILE A 51 6.53 5.63 1.92
C ILE A 51 6.72 5.28 0.45
N ILE A 52 5.82 4.45 -0.11
CA ILE A 52 5.97 4.04 -1.51
C ILE A 52 5.93 5.28 -2.41
N PRO A 53 6.94 5.47 -3.28
CA PRO A 53 6.97 6.55 -4.26
C PRO A 53 5.71 6.55 -5.12
N LYS A 54 5.14 7.73 -5.36
CA LYS A 54 3.83 7.88 -6.02
C LYS A 54 3.74 7.12 -7.35
N ASN A 55 4.80 7.13 -8.16
CA ASN A 55 4.88 6.47 -9.46
C ASN A 55 4.92 4.93 -9.40
N LEU A 56 5.19 4.34 -8.23
CA LEU A 56 5.22 2.88 -8.04
C LEU A 56 3.93 2.35 -7.41
N ARG A 57 3.05 3.24 -6.93
CA ARG A 57 1.91 2.82 -6.12
C ARG A 57 0.93 1.94 -6.89
N GLU A 58 0.53 2.39 -8.07
CA GLU A 58 -0.34 1.64 -8.97
C GLU A 58 0.26 0.28 -9.35
N LYS A 59 1.57 0.22 -9.61
CA LYS A 59 2.27 -1.04 -9.90
C LYS A 59 2.14 -2.02 -8.75
N VAL A 60 2.34 -1.57 -7.49
CA VAL A 60 2.17 -2.40 -6.29
C VAL A 60 0.74 -2.91 -6.14
N SER A 61 -0.26 -2.07 -6.43
CA SER A 61 -1.67 -2.44 -6.26
C SER A 61 -2.25 -3.33 -7.37
N GLN A 62 -1.83 -3.12 -8.62
CA GLN A 62 -2.55 -3.66 -9.78
C GLN A 62 -1.71 -4.57 -10.68
N VAL A 63 -0.39 -4.37 -10.70
CA VAL A 63 0.50 -5.05 -11.68
C VAL A 63 1.29 -6.16 -11.01
N TRP A 64 2.00 -5.84 -9.93
CA TRP A 64 2.90 -6.76 -9.27
C TRP A 64 2.14 -7.81 -8.44
N LYS A 65 2.74 -8.99 -8.35
CA LYS A 65 2.26 -10.09 -7.50
C LYS A 65 2.91 -10.01 -6.13
N ALA A 66 2.69 -11.04 -5.32
CA ALA A 66 3.34 -11.17 -4.03
C ALA A 66 4.86 -10.92 -4.17
N PRO A 67 5.45 -10.11 -3.28
CA PRO A 67 6.88 -9.81 -3.34
C PRO A 67 7.70 -11.04 -2.93
N GLN A 68 8.98 -11.01 -3.29
CA GLN A 68 9.96 -11.87 -2.63
C GLN A 68 10.20 -11.34 -1.21
N VAL A 69 10.46 -12.25 -0.28
CA VAL A 69 10.71 -11.88 1.11
C VAL A 69 11.97 -12.58 1.55
N TYR A 70 12.97 -11.78 1.90
CA TYR A 70 14.31 -12.23 2.23
C TYR A 70 14.61 -11.96 3.70
N PHE A 71 15.15 -12.97 4.37
CA PHE A 71 15.57 -12.86 5.77
C PHE A 71 16.93 -13.54 5.96
N SER A 72 18.00 -12.76 5.80
CA SER A 72 19.40 -13.25 5.85
C SER A 72 19.74 -14.00 7.13
N THR A 73 19.14 -13.61 8.26
CA THR A 73 19.43 -14.17 9.59
C THR A 73 18.53 -15.35 9.97
N ALA A 74 17.67 -15.82 9.06
CA ALA A 74 16.84 -17.02 9.30
C ALA A 74 17.69 -18.22 9.74
N GLN A 75 17.15 -19.08 10.59
CA GLN A 75 17.78 -20.34 10.95
C GLN A 75 17.30 -21.42 9.98
N LYS A 76 18.22 -22.04 9.23
CA LYS A 76 17.89 -22.99 8.15
C LYS A 76 17.04 -24.19 8.59
N LYS A 77 17.10 -24.58 9.86
CA LYS A 77 16.39 -25.74 10.44
C LYS A 77 15.10 -25.35 11.17
N LYS A 78 14.70 -24.08 11.10
CA LYS A 78 13.48 -23.56 11.73
C LYS A 78 12.45 -23.26 10.65
N SER A 79 11.19 -23.28 11.07
CA SER A 79 10.06 -22.84 10.25
C SER A 79 9.58 -21.47 10.73
N TYR A 80 8.94 -20.74 9.85
CA TYR A 80 8.53 -19.35 10.07
C TYR A 80 7.10 -19.12 9.60
N VAL A 81 6.48 -18.11 10.21
CA VAL A 81 5.18 -17.57 9.80
C VAL A 81 5.40 -16.17 9.26
N LEU A 82 4.95 -15.93 8.02
CA LEU A 82 4.88 -14.62 7.41
C LEU A 82 3.43 -14.13 7.44
N VAL A 83 3.25 -12.90 7.91
CA VAL A 83 1.95 -12.23 7.84
C VAL A 83 2.10 -10.83 7.27
N MET A 84 1.17 -10.44 6.41
CA MET A 84 1.00 -9.08 5.92
C MET A 84 -0.35 -8.54 6.40
N VAL A 85 -0.36 -7.41 7.09
CA VAL A 85 -1.59 -6.78 7.62
C VAL A 85 -1.66 -5.28 7.39
N ASP A 86 -2.88 -4.75 7.37
CA ASP A 86 -3.19 -3.31 7.40
C ASP A 86 -3.82 -2.95 8.76
N PRO A 87 -3.08 -2.32 9.70
CA PRO A 87 -3.61 -1.87 11.00
C PRO A 87 -4.55 -0.67 10.86
N ASP A 88 -4.59 -0.03 9.69
CA ASP A 88 -5.27 1.23 9.46
C ASP A 88 -6.60 1.02 8.71
N ALA A 89 -7.06 -0.22 8.51
CA ALA A 89 -8.31 -0.48 7.82
C ALA A 89 -9.56 -0.14 8.68
N PRO A 90 -10.60 0.51 8.11
CA PRO A 90 -10.69 1.03 6.74
C PRO A 90 -10.03 2.41 6.55
N ASN A 91 -9.73 3.13 7.64
CA ASN A 91 -8.90 4.32 7.63
C ASN A 91 -8.17 4.49 8.99
N ARG A 92 -7.03 5.18 8.97
CA ARG A 92 -6.15 5.32 10.15
C ARG A 92 -6.78 6.05 11.34
N SER A 93 -7.73 6.94 11.10
CA SER A 93 -8.42 7.69 12.17
C SER A 93 -9.49 6.88 12.90
N GLU A 94 -10.12 5.93 12.21
CA GLU A 94 -11.19 5.08 12.75
C GLU A 94 -11.01 3.63 12.23
N PRO A 95 -10.00 2.89 12.74
CA PRO A 95 -9.61 1.61 12.17
C PRO A 95 -10.49 0.47 12.73
N THR A 96 -11.78 0.49 12.42
CA THR A 96 -12.76 -0.51 12.90
C THR A 96 -12.49 -1.93 12.41
N SER A 97 -11.67 -2.09 11.36
CA SER A 97 -11.23 -3.36 10.80
C SER A 97 -9.71 -3.51 10.87
N ALA A 98 -9.09 -2.91 11.90
CA ALA A 98 -7.64 -2.94 12.13
C ALA A 98 -7.05 -4.35 12.00
N TYR A 99 -5.83 -4.40 11.50
CA TYR A 99 -5.06 -5.63 11.22
C TYR A 99 -5.73 -6.50 10.15
N TRP A 100 -6.27 -5.85 9.12
CA TRP A 100 -6.84 -6.54 7.96
C TRP A 100 -5.78 -7.40 7.29
N ARG A 101 -6.03 -8.70 7.18
CA ARG A 101 -5.04 -9.69 6.72
C ARG A 101 -4.93 -9.73 5.19
N HIS A 102 -3.78 -9.31 4.70
CA HIS A 102 -3.44 -9.30 3.28
C HIS A 102 -2.76 -10.58 2.83
N TRP A 103 -1.94 -11.20 3.68
CA TRP A 103 -1.21 -12.43 3.36
C TRP A 103 -0.90 -13.21 4.65
N LEU A 104 -1.04 -14.53 4.63
CA LEU A 104 -0.60 -15.40 5.72
C LEU A 104 -0.05 -16.71 5.14
N VAL A 105 1.22 -16.96 5.43
CA VAL A 105 1.91 -18.19 5.06
C VAL A 105 2.61 -18.74 6.30
N VAL A 106 2.41 -20.02 6.55
CA VAL A 106 2.97 -20.77 7.68
C VAL A 106 3.91 -21.86 7.17
N ASP A 107 4.61 -22.55 8.07
CA ASP A 107 5.53 -23.63 7.74
C ASP A 107 6.63 -23.22 6.75
N ILE A 108 7.01 -21.94 6.72
CA ILE A 108 8.01 -21.45 5.77
C ILE A 108 9.38 -21.92 6.22
N GLN A 109 10.07 -22.67 5.37
CA GLN A 109 11.39 -23.18 5.70
C GLN A 109 12.43 -22.05 5.74
N GLY A 110 13.19 -21.95 6.83
CA GLY A 110 14.21 -20.92 7.00
C GLY A 110 15.32 -20.96 5.93
N SER A 111 15.55 -22.11 5.28
CA SER A 111 16.42 -22.19 4.11
C SER A 111 15.87 -21.44 2.89
N ALA A 112 14.57 -21.56 2.61
CA ALA A 112 13.91 -20.86 1.50
C ALA A 112 13.87 -19.34 1.73
N LEU A 113 13.62 -18.90 2.96
CA LEU A 113 13.65 -17.47 3.33
C LEU A 113 15.02 -16.80 3.09
N LYS A 114 16.12 -17.54 3.27
CA LYS A 114 17.47 -17.05 2.93
C LYS A 114 17.72 -16.93 1.44
N GLU A 115 16.83 -17.45 0.62
CA GLU A 115 16.90 -17.40 -0.84
C GLU A 115 15.82 -16.47 -1.41
N GLY A 116 15.07 -15.78 -0.54
CA GLY A 116 14.00 -14.85 -0.93
C GLY A 116 12.68 -15.54 -1.28
N GLN A 117 12.58 -16.85 -1.00
CA GLN A 117 11.46 -17.69 -1.41
C GLN A 117 10.51 -17.92 -0.22
N ILE A 118 9.21 -17.80 -0.50
CA ILE A 118 8.14 -18.12 0.45
C ILE A 118 7.58 -19.50 0.08
N GLU A 119 8.29 -20.54 0.51
CA GLU A 119 7.88 -21.94 0.38
C GLU A 119 7.29 -22.44 1.69
N GLY A 120 5.96 -22.47 1.78
CA GLY A 120 5.20 -22.89 2.96
C GLY A 120 3.72 -23.09 2.64
N THR A 121 2.92 -23.30 3.68
CA THR A 121 1.46 -23.48 3.55
C THR A 121 0.78 -22.11 3.56
N THR A 122 0.09 -21.76 2.47
CA THR A 122 -0.66 -20.49 2.40
C THR A 122 -2.05 -20.66 3.03
N LEU A 123 -2.29 -19.96 4.14
CA LEU A 123 -3.59 -19.93 4.81
C LEU A 123 -4.45 -18.74 4.39
N THR A 124 -3.83 -17.67 3.88
CA THR A 124 -4.55 -16.55 3.29
C THR A 124 -3.76 -16.03 2.11
N ASP A 125 -4.31 -16.17 0.90
CA ASP A 125 -3.66 -15.69 -0.32
C ASP A 125 -3.33 -14.20 -0.26
N TYR A 126 -2.18 -13.86 -0.83
CA TYR A 126 -1.73 -12.48 -0.99
C TYR A 126 -2.79 -11.64 -1.72
N LYS A 127 -3.17 -10.53 -1.09
CA LYS A 127 -3.92 -9.44 -1.71
C LYS A 127 -3.08 -8.18 -1.64
N PRO A 128 -2.85 -7.47 -2.76
CA PRO A 128 -2.03 -6.28 -2.76
C PRO A 128 -2.68 -5.15 -1.94
N PRO A 129 -1.92 -4.10 -1.58
CA PRO A 129 -2.47 -2.88 -1.00
C PRO A 129 -3.59 -2.29 -1.85
N THR A 130 -4.78 -2.10 -1.28
CA THR A 130 -5.93 -1.48 -1.94
C THR A 130 -6.72 -0.64 -0.93
N PRO A 131 -6.11 0.41 -0.33
CA PRO A 131 -6.80 1.23 0.66
C PRO A 131 -8.01 1.92 0.00
N PRO A 132 -9.11 2.13 0.73
CA PRO A 132 -10.27 2.82 0.19
C PRO A 132 -9.95 4.23 -0.32
N SER A 133 -10.70 4.71 -1.31
CA SER A 133 -10.56 6.11 -1.75
C SER A 133 -10.87 7.07 -0.60
N ASN A 134 -10.05 8.10 -0.44
CA ASN A 134 -10.15 9.11 0.62
C ASN A 134 -9.88 8.60 2.05
N SER A 135 -9.34 7.39 2.25
CA SER A 135 -9.01 6.88 3.60
C SER A 135 -7.68 7.39 4.17
N GLY A 136 -6.90 8.11 3.36
CA GLY A 136 -5.57 8.60 3.74
C GLY A 136 -4.48 7.53 3.56
N PHE A 137 -3.37 7.68 4.26
CA PHE A 137 -2.27 6.72 4.21
C PHE A 137 -2.55 5.53 5.13
N HIS A 138 -2.30 4.33 4.61
CA HIS A 138 -2.35 3.07 5.32
C HIS A 138 -0.95 2.50 5.46
N ARG A 139 -0.71 1.82 6.57
CA ARG A 139 0.47 1.00 6.79
C ARG A 139 0.18 -0.42 6.32
N TYR A 140 1.15 -1.04 5.67
CA TYR A 140 1.11 -2.45 5.31
C TYR A 140 2.33 -3.10 5.94
N GLN A 141 2.08 -3.91 6.96
CA GLN A 141 3.11 -4.46 7.82
C GLN A 141 3.39 -5.90 7.42
N PHE A 142 4.61 -6.17 6.99
CA PHE A 142 5.16 -7.51 6.87
C PHE A 142 5.83 -7.88 8.19
N MET A 143 5.36 -8.95 8.80
CA MET A 143 5.90 -9.47 10.06
C MET A 143 6.28 -10.92 9.88
N LEU A 144 7.46 -11.27 10.41
CA LEU A 144 8.00 -12.63 10.38
C LEU A 144 8.20 -13.14 11.82
N PHE A 145 7.66 -14.32 12.09
CA PHE A 145 7.73 -14.98 13.38
C PHE A 145 8.41 -16.35 13.23
N GLU A 146 9.23 -16.74 14.20
CA GLU A 146 9.68 -18.15 14.28
C GLU A 146 8.49 -19.00 14.71
N GLN A 147 8.21 -20.08 13.97
CA GLN A 147 7.17 -21.03 14.29
C GLN A 147 7.68 -22.04 15.32
N PRO A 148 6.96 -22.27 16.44
CA PRO A 148 7.32 -23.33 17.36
C PRO A 148 7.27 -24.70 16.65
N PRO A 149 8.24 -25.61 16.89
CA PRO A 149 8.36 -26.88 16.15
C PRO A 149 7.11 -27.77 16.13
N ASP A 150 6.32 -27.73 17.21
CA ASP A 150 5.12 -28.56 17.38
C ASP A 150 3.81 -27.77 17.23
N ALA A 151 3.88 -26.50 16.80
CA ALA A 151 2.70 -25.67 16.60
C ALA A 151 2.11 -25.90 15.20
N SER A 152 0.88 -26.42 15.16
CA SER A 152 0.02 -26.35 13.97
C SER A 152 -0.68 -25.00 13.97
N VAL A 153 -0.26 -24.10 13.07
CA VAL A 153 -0.93 -22.82 12.87
C VAL A 153 -2.05 -23.02 11.85
N SER A 154 -3.28 -22.73 12.25
CA SER A 154 -4.46 -22.79 11.38
C SER A 154 -5.35 -21.59 11.64
N LEU A 155 -6.22 -21.28 10.67
CA LEU A 155 -7.27 -20.29 10.88
C LEU A 155 -8.47 -20.96 11.55
N THR A 156 -9.15 -20.22 12.43
CA THR A 156 -10.49 -20.59 12.90
C THR A 156 -11.52 -20.32 11.82
N GLU A 157 -12.72 -20.92 11.90
CA GLU A 157 -13.82 -20.67 10.95
C GLU A 157 -14.13 -19.16 10.82
N GLN A 158 -14.04 -18.41 11.91
CA GLN A 158 -14.25 -16.96 11.91
C GLN A 158 -13.16 -16.21 11.14
N GLU A 159 -11.91 -16.67 11.23
CA GLU A 159 -10.78 -16.08 10.53
C GLU A 159 -10.73 -16.49 9.06
N GLU A 160 -11.22 -17.67 8.72
CA GLU A 160 -11.43 -18.06 7.32
C GLU A 160 -12.54 -17.23 6.68
N ALA A 161 -13.64 -17.00 7.42
CA ALA A 161 -14.76 -16.19 6.96
C ALA A 161 -14.42 -14.70 6.83
N SER A 162 -13.47 -14.17 7.62
CA SER A 162 -13.08 -12.76 7.57
C SER A 162 -11.57 -12.54 7.68
N ARG A 163 -11.06 -11.70 6.78
CA ARG A 163 -9.69 -11.20 6.82
C ARG A 163 -9.47 -10.13 7.90
N GLY A 164 -10.52 -9.43 8.32
CA GLY A 164 -10.48 -8.45 9.40
C GLY A 164 -11.12 -9.02 10.66
N ASN A 165 -10.40 -9.01 11.78
CA ASN A 165 -10.93 -9.20 13.13
C ASN A 165 -9.83 -9.04 14.20
N ASN A 166 -10.24 -8.93 15.47
CA ASN A 166 -9.37 -8.88 16.65
C ASN A 166 -8.50 -10.14 16.86
N SER A 167 -8.79 -11.26 16.19
CA SER A 167 -8.06 -12.52 16.38
C SER A 167 -6.68 -12.51 15.72
N THR A 168 -6.50 -11.81 14.58
CA THR A 168 -5.17 -11.57 14.00
C THR A 168 -4.25 -10.88 15.01
N HIS A 169 -4.77 -9.90 15.77
CA HIS A 169 -4.00 -9.24 16.82
C HIS A 169 -3.57 -10.20 17.94
N GLN A 170 -4.40 -11.19 18.28
CA GLN A 170 -4.06 -12.20 19.29
C GLN A 170 -2.95 -13.16 18.82
N LEU A 171 -2.92 -13.53 17.53
CA LEU A 171 -1.80 -14.25 16.92
C LEU A 171 -0.51 -13.40 17.00
N LEU A 172 -0.59 -12.11 16.64
CA LEU A 172 0.54 -11.18 16.65
C LEU A 172 1.11 -10.95 18.06
N GLN A 173 0.26 -10.97 19.10
CA GLN A 173 0.67 -10.75 20.49
C GLN A 173 1.29 -11.99 21.16
N SER A 174 0.97 -13.20 20.69
CA SER A 174 1.42 -14.46 21.30
C SER A 174 2.69 -15.03 20.67
N ALA A 175 3.09 -14.54 19.49
CA ALA A 175 4.26 -15.01 18.77
C ALA A 175 5.52 -14.18 19.07
N THR A 176 6.69 -14.82 19.06
CA THR A 176 7.97 -14.11 19.17
C THR A 176 8.28 -13.45 17.83
N LEU A 177 8.07 -12.13 17.75
CA LEU A 177 8.33 -11.33 16.56
C LEU A 177 9.84 -11.24 16.31
N PHE A 178 10.30 -11.73 15.16
CA PHE A 178 11.70 -11.67 14.77
C PHE A 178 12.01 -10.43 13.93
N SER A 179 11.12 -10.07 13.01
CA SER A 179 11.29 -8.85 12.21
C SER A 179 9.97 -8.29 11.71
N HIS A 180 9.97 -6.97 11.52
CA HIS A 180 8.86 -6.15 11.10
C HIS A 180 9.34 -5.13 10.06
N CYS A 181 8.68 -5.11 8.91
CA CYS A 181 8.82 -4.05 7.91
C CYS A 181 7.44 -3.45 7.61
N SER A 182 7.32 -2.13 7.73
CA SER A 182 6.10 -1.37 7.42
C SER A 182 6.28 -0.59 6.13
N ILE A 183 5.30 -0.72 5.24
CA ILE A 183 5.17 0.08 4.04
C ILE A 183 4.06 1.09 4.24
N ILE A 184 4.32 2.38 4.04
CA ILE A 184 3.25 3.39 4.05
C ILE A 184 2.79 3.64 2.62
N TYR A 185 1.49 3.50 2.40
CA TYR A 185 0.87 3.50 1.08
C TYR A 185 -0.42 4.32 1.07
N HIS A 186 -0.66 5.06 -0.01
CA HIS A 186 -1.88 5.85 -0.21
C HIS A 186 -2.24 5.86 -1.68
N ILE A 187 -3.45 5.40 -2.01
CA ILE A 187 -4.02 5.65 -3.33
C ILE A 187 -4.47 7.11 -3.34
N PRO A 188 -3.90 7.97 -4.20
CA PRO A 188 -4.38 9.33 -4.32
C PRO A 188 -5.87 9.32 -4.61
N THR A 189 -6.60 10.20 -3.93
CA THR A 189 -7.96 10.53 -4.32
C THR A 189 -7.95 10.85 -5.82
N VAL A 190 -8.97 10.44 -6.57
CA VAL A 190 -9.15 10.83 -7.97
C VAL A 190 -9.30 12.34 -8.04
N ALA A 191 -8.19 13.07 -7.99
CA ALA A 191 -8.11 14.49 -8.25
C ALA A 191 -8.24 14.65 -9.77
N GLY A 192 -9.46 14.57 -10.28
CA GLY A 192 -9.65 14.51 -11.74
C GLY A 192 -11.06 14.45 -12.31
N CYS A 193 -12.11 14.19 -11.54
CA CYS A 193 -13.46 14.55 -12.00
C CYS A 193 -13.76 15.99 -11.59
N GLN A 194 -13.02 16.94 -12.15
CA GLN A 194 -13.66 18.24 -12.39
C GLN A 194 -14.84 17.92 -13.31
N HIS A 195 -16.03 18.31 -12.86
CA HIS A 195 -17.26 18.22 -13.60
C HIS A 195 -17.10 19.01 -14.91
N LEU A 196 -16.53 18.39 -15.94
CA LEU A 196 -16.64 18.88 -17.30
C LEU A 196 -18.12 18.75 -17.59
N SER A 197 -18.80 19.90 -17.68
CA SER A 197 -20.18 19.94 -18.14
C SER A 197 -20.27 19.14 -19.44
N VAL A 198 -21.40 18.46 -19.61
CA VAL A 198 -21.70 17.62 -20.78
C VAL A 198 -21.45 18.36 -22.11
N GLU A 199 -21.47 19.69 -22.10
CA GLU A 199 -21.14 20.55 -23.23
C GLU A 199 -19.66 20.51 -23.67
N SER A 200 -18.72 20.29 -22.74
CA SER A 200 -17.28 20.26 -23.06
C SER A 200 -16.88 18.98 -23.78
N ALA A 201 -17.48 17.84 -23.40
CA ALA A 201 -17.24 16.55 -24.06
C ALA A 201 -17.84 16.50 -25.48
N MET A 202 -19.00 17.13 -25.69
CA MET A 202 -19.64 17.23 -27.01
C MET A 202 -18.86 18.11 -28.00
N LYS A 203 -18.14 19.14 -27.53
CA LYS A 203 -17.32 20.02 -28.39
C LYS A 203 -16.04 19.37 -28.90
N VAL A 204 -15.48 18.43 -28.16
CA VAL A 204 -14.31 17.64 -28.59
C VAL A 204 -14.76 16.58 -29.58
N TYR A 205 -15.92 15.96 -29.36
CA TYR A 205 -16.40 14.85 -30.19
C TYR A 205 -16.95 15.29 -31.57
N SER A 206 -17.46 16.51 -31.72
CA SER A 206 -17.98 16.98 -33.02
C SER A 206 -16.92 17.43 -34.03
N LYS A 207 -15.67 17.66 -33.58
CA LYS A 207 -14.56 18.04 -34.48
C LYS A 207 -13.90 16.86 -35.20
N GLU A 208 -14.12 15.62 -34.76
CA GLU A 208 -13.39 14.44 -35.22
C GLU A 208 -14.22 13.49 -36.12
N LEU A 209 -15.53 13.72 -36.29
CA LEU A 209 -16.36 12.82 -37.10
C LEU A 209 -16.38 13.23 -38.58
N LYS A 210 -15.66 12.47 -39.40
CA LYS A 210 -15.94 12.36 -40.84
C LYS A 210 -17.34 11.76 -41.04
N PRO A 211 -18.14 12.27 -42.00
CA PRO A 211 -19.50 11.79 -42.21
C PRO A 211 -19.45 10.45 -42.95
N ASN A 212 -19.89 9.37 -42.28
CA ASN A 212 -20.24 8.02 -42.79
C ASN A 212 -19.44 6.87 -42.19
N SER A 213 -19.54 6.66 -40.88
CA SER A 213 -19.28 5.35 -40.30
C SER A 213 -20.26 5.11 -39.16
N SER A 214 -21.20 4.19 -39.38
CA SER A 214 -22.08 3.63 -38.36
C SER A 214 -21.23 2.91 -37.31
N SER A 215 -21.26 3.35 -36.05
CA SER A 215 -20.68 2.60 -34.94
C SER A 215 -21.56 2.73 -33.70
N HIS A 216 -22.04 1.58 -33.23
CA HIS A 216 -22.62 1.39 -31.91
C HIS A 216 -21.62 1.82 -30.83
N ILE A 217 -22.09 2.62 -29.87
CA ILE A 217 -21.32 3.01 -28.70
C ILE A 217 -21.34 1.85 -27.70
N ILE A 218 -20.20 1.18 -27.55
CA ILE A 218 -19.90 0.34 -26.38
C ILE A 218 -18.95 1.18 -25.53
N GLY A 219 -19.46 1.75 -24.44
CA GLY A 219 -18.65 2.49 -23.48
C GLY A 219 -17.77 1.53 -22.68
N PHE A 220 -16.46 1.67 -22.80
CA PHE A 220 -15.49 1.02 -21.92
C PHE A 220 -15.06 2.01 -20.83
N CYS A 221 -15.44 1.72 -19.57
CA CYS A 221 -14.58 1.99 -18.43
C CYS A 221 -13.85 0.67 -18.15
N GLY A 222 -12.56 0.60 -18.49
CA GLY A 222 -11.68 -0.52 -18.18
C GLY A 222 -11.01 -0.34 -16.82
N PHE A 223 -10.84 -1.47 -16.14
CA PHE A 223 -10.39 -1.71 -14.76
C PHE A 223 -8.99 -1.20 -14.44
#